data_AF-A0AAU9VG46-F1
#
_entry.id   AF-A0AAU9VG46-F1
#
_cell.length_a   1.000
_cell.length_b   1.000
_cell.length_c   1.000
_cell.angle_alpha   90.00
_cell.angle_beta   90.00
_cell.angle_gamma   90.00
#
_symmetry.space_group_name_H-M   'P 1'
#
loop_
_entity.id
_entity.type
_entity.pdbx_description
1 polymer ?
#
loop_
_entity_poly.entity_id
_entity_poly.type
_entity_poly.pdbx_seq_one_letter_code
_entity_poly.pdbx_strand_id
1 'polypeptide(L)'
;MKKGFNLKDLMIAMKGNDVSSFINDQALRFTERFGLSFEDCVSVTLKFDSHEDAQDFYNELKFNAYYSKDYSVASSARGGNYLTVSGAQTLYDYFGSNEPNLLTVSRDLDLNFEISFIQTYTGTEFTGAVHRGELLSRQCIVEVSDMLPELTLGGLCQIARSESEFNDLLTRCYIIEGQTIYE
;
A
#
# COMPACT_ATOMS: atom_id res chain seq x y z
N MET A 1 -14.46 17.02 -13.92
CA MET A 1 -14.15 16.17 -12.73
C MET A 1 -13.76 14.79 -13.23
N LYS A 2 -12.57 14.29 -12.88
CA LYS A 2 -12.24 12.87 -13.12
C LYS A 2 -13.23 12.03 -12.31
N LYS A 3 -13.92 11.07 -12.94
CA LYS A 3 -14.86 10.19 -12.25
C LYS A 3 -14.04 9.21 -11.41
N GLY A 4 -14.19 9.29 -10.08
CA GLY A 4 -13.58 8.33 -9.17
C GLY A 4 -14.42 7.06 -9.08
N PHE A 5 -13.77 5.91 -9.14
CA PHE A 5 -14.36 4.59 -8.98
C PHE A 5 -13.88 3.98 -7.65
N ASN A 6 -14.72 3.19 -6.99
CA ASN A 6 -14.19 2.15 -6.09
C ASN A 6 -13.68 0.98 -6.96
N LEU A 7 -12.98 0.01 -6.36
CA LEU A 7 -12.37 -1.08 -7.14
C LEU A 7 -13.42 -1.94 -7.88
N LYS A 8 -14.57 -2.19 -7.27
CA LYS A 8 -15.65 -2.99 -7.88
C LYS A 8 -16.29 -2.30 -9.08
N ASP A 9 -16.57 -1.02 -8.96
CA ASP A 9 -17.13 -0.21 -10.04
C ASP A 9 -16.16 -0.13 -11.21
N LEU A 10 -14.85 -0.01 -10.93
CA LEU A 10 -13.80 -0.07 -11.95
C LEU A 10 -13.78 -1.44 -12.64
N MET A 11 -13.79 -2.52 -11.86
CA MET A 11 -13.83 -3.88 -12.38
C MET A 11 -15.05 -4.09 -13.30
N ILE A 12 -16.25 -3.68 -12.87
CA ILE A 12 -17.47 -3.78 -13.69
C ILE A 12 -17.33 -2.95 -14.97
N ALA A 13 -16.81 -1.72 -14.89
CA ALA A 13 -16.56 -0.87 -16.05
C ALA A 13 -15.58 -1.52 -17.05
N MET A 14 -14.63 -2.32 -16.55
CA MET A 14 -13.65 -3.08 -17.34
C MET A 14 -14.11 -4.50 -17.68
N LYS A 15 -15.38 -4.84 -17.44
CA LYS A 15 -15.99 -6.16 -17.73
C LYS A 15 -15.33 -7.33 -16.98
N GLY A 16 -14.81 -7.09 -15.78
CA GLY A 16 -14.39 -8.14 -14.85
C GLY A 16 -15.58 -8.78 -14.13
N ASN A 17 -15.39 -10.00 -13.63
CA ASN A 17 -16.45 -10.78 -12.97
C ASN A 17 -16.45 -10.60 -11.44
N ASP A 18 -15.32 -10.89 -10.80
CA ASP A 18 -15.11 -10.74 -9.36
C ASP A 18 -13.75 -10.10 -9.07
N VAL A 19 -13.63 -9.44 -7.91
CA VAL A 19 -12.50 -8.59 -7.57
C VAL A 19 -11.20 -9.39 -7.49
N SER A 20 -11.23 -10.57 -6.87
CA SER A 20 -10.03 -11.39 -6.69
C SER A 20 -9.50 -11.92 -8.02
N SER A 21 -10.38 -12.44 -8.89
CA SER A 21 -9.99 -12.84 -10.25
C SER A 21 -9.52 -11.64 -11.07
N PHE A 22 -10.17 -10.49 -10.95
CA PHE A 22 -9.75 -9.27 -11.64
C PHE A 22 -8.32 -8.86 -11.25
N ILE A 23 -7.99 -8.83 -9.96
CA ILE A 23 -6.63 -8.49 -9.49
C ILE A 23 -5.60 -9.46 -10.08
N ASN A 24 -5.87 -10.77 -10.01
CA ASN A 24 -4.97 -11.79 -10.55
C ASN A 24 -4.79 -11.68 -12.06
N ASP A 25 -5.88 -11.46 -12.80
CA ASP A 25 -5.86 -11.28 -14.25
C ASP A 25 -5.02 -10.06 -14.65
N GLN A 26 -5.14 -8.93 -13.93
CA GLN A 26 -4.34 -7.74 -14.22
C GLN A 26 -2.85 -7.93 -13.88
N ALA A 27 -2.53 -8.63 -12.78
CA ALA A 27 -1.15 -8.97 -12.43
C ALA A 27 -0.49 -9.89 -13.48
N LEU A 28 -1.23 -10.87 -13.99
CA LEU A 28 -0.76 -11.73 -15.07
C LEU A 28 -0.52 -10.93 -16.35
N ARG A 29 -1.48 -10.09 -16.76
CA ARG A 29 -1.35 -9.23 -17.95
C ARG A 29 -0.15 -8.29 -17.88
N PHE A 30 0.11 -7.71 -16.70
CA PHE A 30 1.30 -6.89 -16.48
C PHE A 30 2.57 -7.71 -16.72
N THR A 31 2.66 -8.89 -16.12
CA THR A 31 3.85 -9.75 -16.24
C THR A 31 4.08 -10.18 -17.68
N GLU A 32 3.03 -10.60 -18.39
CA GLU A 32 3.09 -10.99 -19.80
C GLU A 32 3.51 -9.83 -20.71
N ARG A 33 3.04 -8.60 -20.43
CA ARG A 33 3.30 -7.44 -21.29
C ARG A 33 4.67 -6.81 -21.05
N PHE A 34 5.11 -6.70 -19.80
CA PHE A 34 6.33 -5.98 -19.44
C PHE A 34 7.53 -6.89 -19.15
N GLY A 35 7.31 -8.20 -18.98
CA GLY A 35 8.37 -9.14 -18.62
C GLY A 35 8.97 -8.87 -17.22
N LEU A 36 8.20 -8.20 -16.36
CA LEU A 36 8.57 -7.84 -14.99
C LEU A 36 7.49 -8.35 -14.03
N SER A 37 7.88 -8.68 -12.81
CA SER A 37 6.95 -8.96 -11.71
C SER A 37 7.06 -7.85 -10.66
N PHE A 38 5.97 -7.62 -9.94
CA PHE A 38 6.02 -6.83 -8.72
C PHE A 38 6.88 -7.54 -7.66
N GLU A 39 7.43 -6.77 -6.74
CA GLU A 39 8.18 -7.31 -5.59
C GLU A 39 7.27 -8.19 -4.73
N ASP A 40 7.82 -9.26 -4.16
CA ASP A 40 7.06 -10.19 -3.31
C ASP A 40 6.55 -9.52 -2.03
N CYS A 41 7.26 -8.49 -1.55
CA CYS A 41 6.92 -7.75 -0.35
C CYS A 41 6.83 -6.25 -0.64
N VAL A 42 5.86 -5.62 0.00
CA VAL A 42 5.64 -4.17 0.00
C VAL A 42 6.54 -3.51 1.03
N SER A 43 6.89 -2.25 0.79
CA SER A 43 7.56 -1.41 1.77
C SER A 43 6.81 -0.11 2.00
N VAL A 44 6.71 0.30 3.26
CA VAL A 44 6.06 1.53 3.71
C VAL A 44 7.06 2.42 4.44
N THR A 45 6.87 3.73 4.33
CA THR A 45 7.64 4.71 5.09
C THR A 45 6.78 5.26 6.23
N LEU A 46 7.30 5.13 7.44
CA LEU A 46 6.71 5.66 8.66
C LEU A 46 7.42 6.95 9.06
N LYS A 47 6.67 7.93 9.54
CA LYS A 47 7.17 9.19 10.08
C LYS A 47 6.60 9.39 11.48
N PHE A 48 7.50 9.56 12.43
CA PHE A 48 7.19 9.75 13.84
C PHE A 48 7.34 11.23 14.22
N ASP A 49 6.72 11.59 15.35
CA ASP A 49 6.81 12.93 15.93
C ASP A 49 8.23 13.25 16.41
N SER A 50 8.91 12.25 16.99
CA SER A 50 10.28 12.38 17.48
C SER A 50 11.22 11.26 16.99
N HIS A 51 12.53 11.50 17.13
CA HIS A 51 13.54 10.47 16.88
C HIS A 51 13.50 9.36 17.94
N GLU A 52 13.13 9.71 19.19
CA GLU A 52 13.01 8.74 20.29
C GLU A 52 11.89 7.74 20.00
N ASP A 53 10.72 8.21 19.58
CA ASP A 53 9.59 7.35 19.18
C ASP A 53 9.97 6.42 18.01
N ALA A 54 10.68 6.96 17.02
CA ALA A 54 11.18 6.16 15.90
C ALA A 54 12.17 5.09 16.38
N GLN A 55 13.04 5.40 17.34
CA GLN A 55 14.01 4.43 17.85
C GLN A 55 13.34 3.34 18.69
N ASP A 56 12.35 3.69 19.51
CA ASP A 56 11.57 2.73 20.30
C ASP A 56 10.79 1.78 19.38
N PHE A 57 10.11 2.32 18.36
CA PHE A 57 9.43 1.52 17.35
C PHE A 57 10.40 0.62 16.55
N TYR A 58 11.58 1.14 16.19
CA TYR A 58 12.63 0.37 15.52
C TYR A 58 13.08 -0.81 16.38
N ASN A 59 13.35 -0.58 17.66
CA ASN A 59 13.80 -1.61 18.58
C ASN A 59 12.73 -2.70 18.76
N GLU A 60 11.47 -2.30 18.88
CA GLU A 60 10.35 -3.22 19.03
C GLU A 60 10.22 -4.13 17.80
N LEU A 61 10.19 -3.56 16.60
CA LEU A 61 10.15 -4.35 15.36
C LEU A 61 11.39 -5.23 15.17
N LYS A 62 12.58 -4.75 15.56
CA LYS A 62 13.85 -5.43 15.28
C LYS A 62 14.14 -6.59 16.24
N PHE A 63 13.80 -6.43 17.52
CA PHE A 63 14.24 -7.34 18.58
C PHE A 63 13.11 -8.19 19.16
N ASN A 64 11.85 -7.81 18.99
CA ASN A 64 10.74 -8.65 19.41
C ASN A 64 10.54 -9.80 18.41
N ALA A 65 10.58 -11.04 18.91
CA ALA A 65 10.47 -12.25 18.11
C ALA A 65 9.10 -12.46 17.44
N TYR A 66 8.06 -11.74 17.89
CA TYR A 66 6.75 -11.72 17.25
C TYR A 66 6.78 -10.92 15.94
N TYR A 67 7.41 -9.73 15.94
CA TYR A 67 7.41 -8.82 14.79
C TYR A 67 8.56 -9.07 13.80
N SER A 68 9.76 -9.36 14.31
CA SER A 68 11.00 -9.51 13.53
C SER A 68 11.01 -10.66 12.53
N LYS A 69 10.04 -11.58 12.61
CA LYS A 69 9.87 -12.67 11.65
C LYS A 69 9.18 -12.21 10.37
N ASP A 70 8.21 -11.31 10.53
CA ASP A 70 7.31 -10.89 9.45
C ASP A 70 7.74 -9.54 8.87
N TYR A 71 8.42 -8.72 9.66
CA TYR A 71 8.82 -7.38 9.27
C TYR A 71 10.33 -7.17 9.35
N SER A 72 10.85 -6.48 8.34
CA SER A 72 12.17 -5.86 8.35
C SER A 72 12.01 -4.36 8.52
N VAL A 73 12.86 -3.76 9.38
CA VAL A 73 12.85 -2.32 9.64
C VAL A 73 14.25 -1.74 9.41
N ALA A 74 14.31 -0.56 8.80
CA ALA A 74 15.53 0.21 8.55
C ALA A 74 15.28 1.70 8.77
N SER A 75 16.33 2.43 9.15
CA SER A 75 16.28 3.91 9.18
C SER A 75 16.16 4.45 7.75
N SER A 76 15.32 5.46 7.57
CA SER A 76 15.14 6.10 6.26
C SER A 76 16.21 7.17 6.01
N ALA A 77 16.59 7.36 4.75
CA ALA A 77 17.48 8.45 4.34
C ALA A 77 16.84 9.85 4.52
N ARG A 78 15.53 9.92 4.81
CA ARG A 78 14.78 11.17 4.97
C ARG A 78 15.03 11.87 6.31
N GLY A 79 15.54 11.18 7.32
CA GLY A 79 15.84 11.75 8.65
C GLY A 79 15.65 10.77 9.80
N GLY A 80 16.09 11.17 11.00
CA GLY A 80 16.09 10.31 12.19
C GLY A 80 14.70 9.93 12.73
N ASN A 81 13.65 10.64 12.34
CA ASN A 81 12.26 10.35 12.70
C ASN A 81 11.50 9.56 11.62
N TYR A 82 12.22 9.02 10.62
CA TYR A 82 11.63 8.23 9.55
C TYR A 82 12.18 6.80 9.55
N LEU A 83 11.28 5.83 9.44
CA LEU A 83 11.62 4.43 9.27
C LEU A 83 11.04 3.89 7.96
N THR A 84 11.74 2.93 7.37
CA THR A 84 11.22 2.12 6.28
C THR A 84 10.96 0.72 6.83
N VAL A 85 9.72 0.24 6.68
CA VAL A 85 9.31 -1.12 7.05
C VAL A 85 8.99 -1.89 5.78
N SER A 86 9.46 -3.13 5.68
CA SER A 86 9.20 -4.05 4.57
C SER A 86 8.86 -5.45 5.10
N GLY A 87 8.35 -6.33 4.25
CA GLY A 87 8.12 -7.75 4.56
C GLY A 87 6.68 -8.23 4.44
N ALA A 88 5.70 -7.32 4.39
CA ALA A 88 4.31 -7.69 4.18
C ALA A 88 4.03 -7.91 2.68
N GLN A 89 3.17 -8.87 2.32
CA GLN A 89 2.82 -9.14 0.92
C GLN A 89 1.95 -8.03 0.32
N THR A 90 1.05 -7.46 1.12
CA THR A 90 0.18 -6.36 0.71
C THR A 90 0.28 -5.17 1.66
N LEU A 91 -0.05 -3.98 1.18
CA LEU A 91 -0.18 -2.79 2.00
C LEU A 91 -1.17 -3.02 3.16
N TYR A 92 -2.28 -3.72 2.89
CA TYR A 92 -3.30 -3.99 3.90
C TYR A 92 -2.75 -4.80 5.09
N ASP A 93 -1.85 -5.77 4.83
CA ASP A 93 -1.26 -6.64 5.85
C ASP A 93 -0.50 -5.89 6.96
N TYR A 94 -0.10 -4.63 6.73
CA TYR A 94 0.50 -3.79 7.77
C TYR A 94 -0.50 -3.31 8.83
N PHE A 95 -1.78 -3.26 8.48
CA PHE A 95 -2.85 -2.68 9.31
C PHE A 95 -3.91 -3.69 9.70
N GLY A 96 -4.11 -4.72 8.88
CA GLY A 96 -5.19 -5.66 9.06
C GLY A 96 -5.00 -6.90 8.19
N SER A 97 -5.35 -8.03 8.79
CA SER A 97 -5.60 -9.38 8.22
C SER A 97 -5.20 -10.40 9.27
N ASN A 98 -4.09 -10.18 9.97
CA ASN A 98 -3.63 -10.94 11.14
C ASN A 98 -2.95 -9.98 12.14
N GLU A 99 -3.17 -10.21 13.44
CA GLU A 99 -2.34 -9.63 14.49
C GLU A 99 -1.25 -10.64 14.87
N PRO A 100 -0.05 -10.19 15.27
CA PRO A 100 0.31 -8.80 15.55
C PRO A 100 0.83 -8.05 14.29
N ASN A 101 0.49 -6.76 14.16
CA ASN A 101 0.85 -5.91 13.02
C ASN A 101 1.28 -4.50 13.48
N LEU A 102 1.45 -3.52 12.58
CA LEU A 102 1.94 -2.19 12.96
C LEU A 102 0.97 -1.41 13.87
N LEU A 103 -0.34 -1.69 13.79
CA LEU A 103 -1.30 -1.12 14.72
C LEU A 103 -1.14 -1.69 16.13
N THR A 104 -0.77 -2.97 16.23
CA THR A 104 -0.44 -3.61 17.50
C THR A 104 0.79 -2.95 18.13
N VAL A 105 1.86 -2.74 17.36
CA VAL A 105 3.08 -2.05 17.85
C VAL A 105 2.76 -0.64 18.35
N SER A 106 1.97 0.13 17.59
CA SER A 106 1.52 1.47 18.01
C SER A 106 0.77 1.44 19.34
N ARG A 107 -0.08 0.44 19.55
CA ARG A 107 -0.86 0.27 20.79
C ARG A 107 0.03 -0.12 21.98
N ASP A 108 0.97 -1.03 21.76
CA ASP A 108 1.87 -1.54 22.79
C ASP A 108 2.81 -0.44 23.31
N LEU A 109 3.26 0.45 22.42
CA LEU A 109 4.19 1.53 22.74
C LEU A 109 3.52 2.87 23.05
N ASP A 110 2.19 2.99 22.89
CA ASP A 110 1.44 4.26 22.92
C ASP A 110 2.02 5.33 21.98
N LEU A 111 2.44 4.91 20.77
CA LEU A 111 3.09 5.77 19.77
C LEU A 111 2.17 6.08 18.58
N ASN A 112 2.39 7.25 17.98
CA ASN A 112 1.71 7.70 16.77
C ASN A 112 2.69 7.82 15.61
N PHE A 113 2.21 7.60 14.40
CA PHE A 113 3.01 7.82 13.19
C PHE A 113 2.14 8.10 11.96
N GLU A 114 2.67 8.87 11.03
CA GLU A 114 2.16 8.95 9.66
C GLU A 114 2.75 7.80 8.83
N ILE A 115 1.96 7.24 7.94
CA ILE A 115 2.40 6.21 7.00
C ILE A 115 2.22 6.70 5.56
N SER A 116 3.22 6.42 4.75
CA SER A 116 3.21 6.67 3.31
C SER A 116 3.70 5.47 2.54
N PHE A 117 3.03 5.17 1.44
CA PHE A 117 3.38 4.14 0.48
C PHE A 117 3.31 4.73 -0.92
N ILE A 118 4.33 4.47 -1.72
CA ILE A 118 4.38 4.82 -3.14
C ILE A 118 4.82 3.55 -3.86
N GLN A 119 3.92 3.00 -4.67
CA GLN A 119 4.19 1.77 -5.41
C GLN A 119 5.12 2.06 -6.59
N THR A 120 6.19 1.26 -6.68
CA THR A 120 7.13 1.30 -7.80
C THR A 120 6.39 1.02 -9.12
N TYR A 121 6.78 1.71 -10.19
CA TYR A 121 6.24 1.62 -11.56
C TYR A 121 4.84 2.20 -11.77
N THR A 122 3.91 1.98 -10.85
CA THR A 122 2.51 2.42 -11.02
C THR A 122 2.26 3.82 -10.50
N GLY A 123 3.04 4.27 -9.52
CA GLY A 123 2.79 5.52 -8.82
C GLY A 123 1.52 5.49 -7.97
N THR A 124 0.97 4.31 -7.65
CA THR A 124 -0.11 4.21 -6.66
C THR A 124 0.38 4.76 -5.33
N GLU A 125 -0.40 5.67 -4.74
CA GLU A 125 -0.06 6.31 -3.48
C GLU A 125 -1.03 5.90 -2.38
N PHE A 126 -0.51 5.70 -1.18
CA PHE A 126 -1.30 5.63 0.02
C PHE A 126 -0.69 6.48 1.13
N THR A 127 -1.57 7.18 1.83
CA THR A 127 -1.22 7.94 3.03
C THR A 127 -2.22 7.64 4.14
N GLY A 128 -1.76 7.63 5.38
CA GLY A 128 -2.61 7.51 6.56
C GLY A 128 -1.89 7.98 7.81
N ALA A 129 -2.64 8.09 8.91
CA ALA A 129 -2.10 8.39 10.22
C ALA A 129 -2.54 7.29 11.20
N VAL A 130 -1.61 6.73 11.94
CA VAL A 130 -1.89 5.78 13.00
C VAL A 130 -1.86 6.52 14.33
N HIS A 131 -2.97 6.43 15.06
CA HIS A 131 -3.09 6.98 16.41
C HIS A 131 -3.49 5.87 17.37
N ARG A 132 -2.60 5.52 18.30
CA ARG A 132 -2.85 4.51 19.35
C ARG A 132 -3.43 3.19 18.83
N GLY A 133 -2.88 2.68 17.73
CA GLY A 133 -3.32 1.44 17.10
C GLY A 133 -4.59 1.55 16.26
N GLU A 134 -5.02 2.76 15.91
CA GLU A 134 -6.13 3.00 14.96
C GLU A 134 -5.63 3.70 13.70
N LEU A 135 -6.03 3.19 12.52
CA LEU A 135 -5.70 3.80 11.23
C LEU A 135 -6.74 4.87 10.84
N LEU A 136 -6.33 6.13 10.94
CA LEU A 136 -7.10 7.34 10.66
C LEU A 136 -6.61 8.02 9.38
N SER A 137 -7.41 8.95 8.85
CA SER A 137 -7.08 9.82 7.72
C SER A 137 -6.48 9.09 6.51
N ARG A 138 -6.90 7.85 6.28
CA ARG A 138 -6.34 6.96 5.27
C ARG A 138 -6.93 7.24 3.89
N GLN A 139 -6.09 7.17 2.88
CA GLN A 139 -6.49 7.33 1.49
C GLN A 139 -5.52 6.55 0.61
N CYS A 140 -6.06 5.68 -0.25
CA CYS A 140 -5.30 5.05 -1.32
C CYS A 140 -5.80 5.58 -2.68
N ILE A 141 -4.88 6.06 -3.51
CA ILE A 141 -5.16 6.62 -4.83
C ILE A 141 -4.49 5.76 -5.89
N VAL A 142 -5.29 5.21 -6.79
CA VAL A 142 -4.84 4.42 -7.94
C VAL A 142 -5.16 5.17 -9.22
N GLU A 143 -4.13 5.61 -9.93
CA GLU A 143 -4.26 6.36 -11.17
C GLU A 143 -4.09 5.42 -12.38
N VAL A 144 -5.21 5.10 -13.03
CA VAL A 144 -5.27 4.10 -14.12
C VAL A 144 -5.17 4.81 -15.46
N SER A 145 -4.12 4.54 -16.22
CA SER A 145 -4.00 5.01 -17.61
C SER A 145 -5.09 4.40 -18.49
N ASP A 146 -5.76 5.21 -19.31
CA ASP A 146 -6.72 4.74 -20.30
C ASP A 146 -6.05 4.04 -21.49
N MET A 147 -4.81 4.41 -21.82
CA MET A 147 -4.02 3.82 -22.90
C MET A 147 -3.32 2.52 -22.49
N LEU A 148 -2.88 2.45 -21.24
CA LEU A 148 -2.06 1.34 -20.72
C LEU A 148 -2.51 0.93 -19.31
N PRO A 149 -3.77 0.47 -19.14
CA PRO A 149 -4.37 0.25 -17.82
C PRO A 149 -3.63 -0.83 -17.02
N GLU A 150 -3.14 -1.88 -17.68
CA GLU A 150 -2.42 -2.97 -17.03
C GLU A 150 -1.12 -2.52 -16.32
N LEU A 151 -0.53 -1.38 -16.71
CA LEU A 151 0.63 -0.82 -16.01
C LEU A 151 0.29 -0.55 -14.55
N THR A 152 -0.80 0.18 -14.29
CA THR A 152 -1.23 0.50 -12.92
C THR A 152 -1.94 -0.68 -12.28
N LEU A 153 -2.83 -1.34 -13.03
CA LEU A 153 -3.71 -2.37 -12.46
C LEU A 153 -2.97 -3.65 -12.06
N GLY A 154 -1.83 -3.94 -12.68
CA GLY A 154 -0.99 -5.06 -12.25
C GLY A 154 -0.55 -4.94 -10.80
N GLY A 155 -0.39 -3.71 -10.29
CA GLY A 155 0.04 -3.44 -8.92
C GLY A 155 -1.04 -3.62 -7.85
N LEU A 156 -2.29 -3.86 -8.23
CA LEU A 156 -3.39 -4.03 -7.25
C LEU A 156 -3.12 -5.19 -6.28
N CYS A 157 -2.42 -6.23 -6.72
CA CYS A 157 -2.08 -7.40 -5.90
C CYS A 157 -1.19 -7.07 -4.69
N GLN A 158 -0.44 -5.96 -4.72
CA GLN A 158 0.36 -5.48 -3.60
C GLN A 158 -0.42 -4.53 -2.67
N ILE A 159 -1.66 -4.15 -3.00
CA ILE A 159 -2.44 -3.24 -2.16
C ILE A 159 -3.30 -4.04 -1.17
N ALA A 160 -4.11 -4.97 -1.68
CA ALA A 160 -5.09 -5.76 -0.94
C ALA A 160 -5.56 -6.97 -1.77
N ARG A 161 -6.24 -7.93 -1.12
CA ARG A 161 -6.70 -9.19 -1.73
C ARG A 161 -8.21 -9.25 -2.02
N SER A 162 -8.99 -8.42 -1.34
CA SER A 162 -10.46 -8.48 -1.38
C SER A 162 -11.12 -7.10 -1.45
N GLU A 163 -12.37 -7.04 -1.93
CA GLU A 163 -13.15 -5.80 -2.02
C GLU A 163 -13.24 -5.07 -0.67
N SER A 164 -13.43 -5.82 0.43
CA SER A 164 -13.48 -5.26 1.78
C SER A 164 -12.19 -4.58 2.18
N GLU A 165 -11.04 -5.19 1.90
CA GLU A 165 -9.73 -4.62 2.25
C GLU A 165 -9.45 -3.33 1.47
N PHE A 166 -9.80 -3.30 0.18
CA PHE A 166 -9.71 -2.07 -0.63
C PHE A 166 -10.64 -0.97 -0.12
N ASN A 167 -11.86 -1.32 0.32
CA ASN A 167 -12.77 -0.37 0.93
C ASN A 167 -12.24 0.12 2.28
N ASP A 168 -11.64 -0.77 3.07
CA ASP A 168 -11.03 -0.42 4.35
C ASP A 168 -9.83 0.50 4.14
N LEU A 169 -9.05 0.39 3.06
CA LEU A 169 -8.01 1.37 2.72
C LEU A 169 -8.53 2.68 2.10
N LEU A 170 -9.85 2.82 1.94
CA LEU A 170 -10.50 3.91 1.21
C LEU A 170 -9.92 4.12 -0.19
N THR A 171 -9.69 3.03 -0.91
CA THR A 171 -9.10 3.07 -2.25
C THR A 171 -10.02 3.71 -3.27
N ARG A 172 -9.47 4.68 -4.02
CA ARG A 172 -10.14 5.36 -5.13
C ARG A 172 -9.32 5.22 -6.40
N CYS A 173 -9.98 4.73 -7.44
CA CYS A 173 -9.39 4.59 -8.76
C CYS A 173 -9.84 5.73 -9.67
N TYR A 174 -8.89 6.37 -10.36
CA TYR A 174 -9.17 7.42 -11.32
C TYR A 174 -8.63 7.01 -12.67
N ILE A 175 -9.51 6.99 -13.69
CA ILE A 175 -9.06 6.81 -15.07
C ILE A 175 -8.48 8.15 -15.56
N ILE A 176 -7.27 8.11 -16.11
CA ILE A 176 -6.54 9.28 -16.60
C ILE A 176 -6.30 9.12 -18.08
N GLU A 177 -6.69 10.15 -18.82
CA GLU A 177 -6.41 10.27 -20.25
C GLU A 177 -4.91 10.48 -20.45
N GLY A 178 -4.27 9.58 -21.20
CA GLY A 178 -2.88 9.75 -21.61
C GLY A 178 -2.72 11.03 -22.44
N GLN A 179 -1.71 11.84 -22.13
CA GLN A 179 -1.36 12.97 -23.00
C GLN A 179 -0.61 12.43 -24.21
N THR A 180 -1.23 12.52 -25.39
CA THR A 180 -0.53 12.29 -26.65
C THR A 180 0.38 13.50 -26.88
N ILE A 181 1.69 13.32 -26.73
CA ILE A 181 2.67 14.32 -27.18
C ILE A 181 2.67 14.23 -28.70
N TYR A 182 1.96 15.14 -29.37
CA TYR A 182 2.13 15.36 -30.80
C TYR A 182 3.48 16.05 -31.01
N GLU A 183 4.44 15.34 -31.61
CA GLU A 183 5.62 15.95 -32.27
C GLU A 183 5.26 16.46 -33.66
#